data_AF-A0A1I7JL78-F1
#
_entry.id   AF-A0A1I7JL78-F1
#
_cell.length_a   1.000
_cell.length_b   1.000
_cell.length_c   1.000
_cell.angle_alpha   90.00
_cell.angle_beta   90.00
_cell.angle_gamma   90.00
#
_symmetry.space_group_name_H-M   'P 1'
#
loop_
_entity.id
_entity.type
_entity.pdbx_description
1 polymer ?
#
loop_
_entity_poly.entity_id
_entity_poly.type
_entity_poly.pdbx_seq_one_letter_code
_entity_poly.pdbx_strand_id
1 'polypeptide(L)'
;MKRKVLIGALMITMLSLAGCNDEIFEETGSGVSSESIEETAPDKQEADTDEQATSEDTQADLSENDNSTSDFDPTKDFGADYTADIEKEVEAAISSASSIQDEFDKVVKIAAKYDEYAQEAMGQADMNMASAWSVKVYDYELNSLWGRIDKSADAATKESLLSAQRNWNSMKEDVIISEIGPREESGTIYPLLYNNCMGSLTYNRDVILASELAKIKGESFTMPERALYNTYVDTQGTSDIYSTMVITQSMEGDDIVKLALYREKDIEGSFTKKGNGELEFTDDTGSIKGIIKYGWDGAIFEVTQGDDIIATGEKHVFDMVF
;
A
#
# COMPACT_ATOMS: atom_id res chain seq x y z
N MET A 1 -35.51 12.81 -15.24
CA MET A 1 -35.88 11.44 -14.81
C MET A 1 -34.72 10.91 -14.01
N LYS A 2 -34.96 10.59 -12.73
CA LYS A 2 -33.92 10.19 -11.76
C LYS A 2 -33.68 8.68 -11.88
N ARG A 3 -32.44 8.25 -12.14
CA ARG A 3 -32.00 6.88 -11.84
C ARG A 3 -31.27 6.94 -10.50
N LYS A 4 -31.94 6.49 -9.45
CA LYS A 4 -31.31 6.19 -8.16
C LYS A 4 -30.78 4.76 -8.26
N VAL A 5 -29.47 4.59 -8.20
CA VAL A 5 -28.86 3.28 -7.95
C VAL A 5 -28.87 3.11 -6.43
N LEU A 6 -29.71 2.21 -5.93
CA LEU A 6 -29.66 1.74 -4.54
C LEU A 6 -28.58 0.66 -4.50
N ILE A 7 -27.46 0.94 -3.84
CA ILE A 7 -26.53 -0.09 -3.39
C ILE A 7 -26.92 -0.40 -1.94
N GLY A 8 -27.36 -1.64 -1.72
CA GLY A 8 -27.82 -2.12 -0.42
C GLY A 8 -26.65 -2.25 0.54
N ALA A 9 -26.83 -1.69 1.75
CA ALA A 9 -25.91 -1.89 2.86
C ALA A 9 -25.92 -3.37 3.28
N LEU A 10 -24.80 -4.07 3.04
CA LEU A 10 -24.55 -5.39 3.60
C LEU A 10 -24.02 -5.20 5.03
N MET A 11 -24.91 -5.35 6.01
CA MET A 11 -24.54 -5.39 7.43
C MET A 11 -23.73 -6.67 7.71
N ILE A 12 -22.42 -6.54 7.90
CA ILE A 12 -21.58 -7.63 8.38
C ILE A 12 -21.74 -7.70 9.90
N THR A 13 -22.58 -8.62 10.35
CA THR A 13 -22.71 -9.04 11.75
C THR A 13 -21.43 -9.76 12.20
N MET A 14 -20.77 -9.22 13.22
CA MET A 14 -19.79 -9.97 14.01
C MET A 14 -20.46 -11.21 14.63
N LEU A 15 -19.91 -12.39 14.37
CA LEU A 15 -20.16 -13.59 15.18
C LEU A 15 -18.85 -14.07 15.78
N SER A 16 -18.80 -14.12 17.10
CA SER A 16 -17.74 -14.75 17.88
C SER A 16 -18.19 -16.12 18.40
N LEU A 17 -17.32 -17.11 18.13
CA LEU A 17 -16.99 -18.35 18.87
C LEU A 17 -18.07 -19.42 19.12
N ALA A 18 -17.85 -20.63 18.57
CA ALA A 18 -17.41 -21.85 19.30
C ALA A 18 -17.91 -23.16 18.65
N GLY A 19 -17.00 -24.13 18.46
CA GLY A 19 -17.26 -25.56 18.71
C GLY A 19 -17.57 -26.51 17.54
N CYS A 20 -16.58 -27.37 17.23
CA CYS A 20 -16.61 -28.78 16.78
C CYS A 20 -17.81 -29.33 15.97
N ASN A 21 -17.55 -29.99 14.83
CA ASN A 21 -17.49 -31.46 14.71
C ASN A 21 -17.19 -31.89 13.25
N ASP A 22 -16.48 -33.00 13.10
CA ASP A 22 -16.20 -33.72 11.85
C ASP A 22 -17.47 -33.99 11.01
N GLU A 23 -17.36 -33.92 9.68
CA GLU A 23 -17.74 -35.01 8.79
C GLU A 23 -17.22 -34.83 7.35
N ILE A 24 -16.74 -35.96 6.83
CA ILE A 24 -16.21 -36.27 5.51
C ILE A 24 -17.32 -36.15 4.44
N PHE A 25 -17.03 -35.60 3.25
CA PHE A 25 -17.82 -35.92 2.06
C PHE A 25 -16.96 -36.07 0.79
N GLU A 26 -17.30 -37.14 0.08
CA GLU A 26 -16.61 -37.83 -0.99
C GLU A 26 -16.54 -37.06 -2.33
N GLU A 27 -15.45 -37.31 -3.05
CA GLU A 27 -15.38 -37.17 -4.51
C GLU A 27 -16.40 -38.06 -5.21
N THR A 28 -17.04 -37.53 -6.25
CA THR A 28 -17.52 -38.36 -7.36
C THR A 28 -16.99 -37.81 -8.67
N GLY A 29 -16.02 -38.53 -9.23
CA GLY A 29 -15.61 -38.39 -10.62
C GLY A 29 -16.65 -38.97 -11.58
N SER A 30 -16.66 -38.44 -12.80
CA SER A 30 -17.10 -39.15 -13.99
C SER A 30 -16.22 -38.72 -15.15
N GLY A 31 -15.40 -39.65 -15.62
CA GLY A 31 -14.55 -39.45 -16.79
C GLY A 31 -15.30 -39.70 -18.09
N VAL A 32 -14.81 -39.09 -19.17
CA VAL A 32 -14.91 -39.61 -20.53
C VAL A 32 -13.57 -39.36 -21.23
N SER A 33 -13.07 -40.41 -21.86
CA SER A 33 -11.79 -40.55 -22.56
C SER A 33 -11.90 -40.30 -24.07
N SER A 34 -10.72 -40.19 -24.70
CA SER A 34 -10.38 -40.30 -26.15
C SER A 34 -10.68 -39.05 -26.99
N GLU A 35 -9.84 -38.60 -27.93
CA GLU A 35 -8.89 -39.29 -28.83
C GLU A 35 -7.61 -38.48 -29.10
N SER A 36 -6.56 -39.21 -29.46
CA SER A 36 -5.25 -38.79 -29.92
C SER A 36 -5.20 -38.53 -31.44
N ILE A 37 -4.48 -37.47 -31.87
CA ILE A 37 -3.89 -37.37 -33.21
C ILE A 37 -2.47 -36.78 -33.07
N GLU A 38 -1.52 -37.45 -33.72
CA GLU A 38 -0.09 -37.20 -33.81
C GLU A 38 0.24 -36.48 -35.15
N GLU A 39 1.52 -36.07 -35.29
CA GLU A 39 2.20 -35.43 -36.44
C GLU A 39 2.07 -33.90 -36.53
N THR A 40 3.12 -33.10 -36.77
CA THR A 40 4.51 -33.33 -37.20
C THR A 40 5.35 -32.08 -36.90
N ALA A 41 6.65 -32.26 -36.62
CA ALA A 41 7.65 -31.19 -36.57
C ALA A 41 7.95 -30.60 -37.98
N PRO A 42 8.60 -29.42 -38.05
CA PRO A 42 10.01 -29.47 -38.41
C PRO A 42 10.95 -28.58 -37.57
N ASP A 43 12.22 -28.92 -37.73
CA ASP A 43 13.42 -28.62 -36.96
C ASP A 43 14.17 -27.34 -37.45
N LYS A 44 14.89 -26.71 -36.51
CA LYS A 44 16.09 -25.84 -36.63
C LYS A 44 16.06 -24.49 -37.38
N GLN A 45 16.43 -23.40 -36.68
CA GLN A 45 17.84 -22.97 -36.59
C GLN A 45 18.06 -21.85 -35.54
N GLU A 46 19.20 -21.94 -34.84
CA GLU A 46 19.72 -21.03 -33.81
C GLU A 46 20.02 -19.62 -34.32
N ALA A 47 19.87 -18.61 -33.45
CA ALA A 47 20.77 -17.47 -33.35
C ALA A 47 20.77 -16.91 -31.92
N ASP A 48 21.91 -17.10 -31.28
CA ASP A 48 22.46 -16.52 -30.06
C ASP A 48 22.40 -14.98 -30.06
N THR A 49 21.93 -14.35 -28.97
CA THR A 49 22.54 -13.12 -28.43
C THR A 49 22.10 -12.91 -26.97
N ASP A 50 23.07 -12.96 -26.06
CA ASP A 50 23.07 -12.34 -24.74
C ASP A 50 22.54 -10.90 -24.79
N GLU A 51 21.69 -10.52 -23.84
CA GLU A 51 21.78 -9.19 -23.20
C GLU A 51 21.13 -9.24 -21.81
N GLN A 52 22.02 -9.38 -20.83
CA GLN A 52 21.82 -9.17 -19.41
C GLN A 52 21.54 -7.68 -19.16
N ALA A 53 20.33 -7.35 -18.73
CA ALA A 53 20.01 -6.04 -18.16
C ALA A 53 19.66 -6.20 -16.68
N THR A 54 20.70 -6.25 -15.86
CA THR A 54 20.64 -5.97 -14.42
C THR A 54 20.39 -4.47 -14.25
N SER A 55 19.19 -4.11 -13.80
CA SER A 55 18.92 -2.79 -13.21
C SER A 55 19.04 -2.92 -11.70
N GLU A 56 20.23 -2.62 -11.19
CA GLU A 56 20.41 -2.18 -9.80
C GLU A 56 19.70 -0.83 -9.66
N ASP A 57 18.74 -0.73 -8.74
CA ASP A 57 18.38 0.57 -8.18
C ASP A 57 18.24 0.42 -6.67
N THR A 58 19.19 1.03 -5.97
CA THR A 58 19.24 1.15 -4.52
C THR A 58 18.99 2.60 -4.17
N GLN A 59 17.95 2.88 -3.38
CA GLN A 59 18.08 3.86 -2.28
C GLN A 59 16.91 3.76 -1.29
N ALA A 60 17.14 3.04 -0.19
CA ALA A 60 16.73 3.49 1.13
C ALA A 60 17.99 4.03 1.82
N ASP A 61 18.04 5.34 2.07
CA ASP A 61 19.07 5.96 2.90
C ASP A 61 18.70 5.69 4.37
N LEU A 62 19.27 4.63 4.93
CA LEU A 62 19.37 4.42 6.37
C LEU A 62 20.84 4.30 6.72
N SER A 63 21.45 5.45 7.03
CA SER A 63 22.78 5.50 7.60
C SER A 63 22.77 5.14 9.09
N GLU A 64 22.74 3.84 9.41
CA GLU A 64 23.50 3.30 10.54
C GLU A 64 24.03 1.91 10.18
N ASN A 65 25.33 1.72 10.41
CA ASN A 65 26.11 0.54 10.07
C ASN A 65 25.67 -0.67 10.93
N ASP A 66 24.60 -1.35 10.53
CA ASP A 66 24.25 -2.69 11.00
C ASP A 66 24.75 -3.70 9.95
N ASN A 67 25.63 -4.61 10.36
CA ASN A 67 26.16 -5.66 9.49
C ASN A 67 25.06 -6.72 9.32
N SER A 68 23.99 -6.37 8.58
CA SER A 68 22.82 -7.21 8.39
C SER A 68 23.20 -8.39 7.53
N THR A 69 23.21 -9.56 8.16
CA THR A 69 23.16 -10.82 7.42
C THR A 69 21.76 -10.90 6.82
N SER A 70 21.64 -11.20 5.53
CA SER A 70 20.37 -11.44 4.84
C SER A 70 19.52 -12.45 5.63
N ASP A 71 18.22 -12.16 5.83
CA ASP A 71 17.26 -13.05 6.49
C ASP A 71 16.59 -14.01 5.49
N PHE A 72 16.95 -13.90 4.21
CA PHE A 72 16.44 -14.73 3.14
C PHE A 72 16.90 -16.19 3.28
N ASP A 73 15.93 -17.09 3.36
CA ASP A 73 16.13 -18.54 3.26
C ASP A 73 15.68 -19.01 1.88
N PRO A 74 16.59 -19.45 0.98
CA PRO A 74 16.23 -19.93 -0.36
C PRO A 74 15.41 -21.23 -0.33
N THR A 75 15.29 -21.89 0.83
CA THR A 75 14.48 -23.11 1.02
C THR A 75 13.09 -22.84 1.61
N LYS A 76 12.72 -21.56 1.76
CA LYS A 76 11.41 -21.14 2.26
C LYS A 76 10.28 -21.71 1.39
N ASP A 77 9.22 -22.17 2.03
CA ASP A 77 8.01 -22.64 1.35
C ASP A 77 7.02 -21.48 1.19
N PHE A 78 7.03 -20.84 0.01
CA PHE A 78 6.16 -19.71 -0.29
C PHE A 78 4.66 -20.05 -0.28
N GLY A 79 4.30 -21.33 -0.42
CA GLY A 79 2.91 -21.79 -0.39
C GLY A 79 2.34 -21.98 1.02
N ALA A 80 3.17 -21.88 2.07
CA ALA A 80 2.75 -22.05 3.45
C ALA A 80 2.12 -20.79 4.04
N ASP A 81 1.20 -20.97 5.00
CA ASP A 81 0.62 -19.87 5.78
C ASP A 81 1.49 -19.57 7.01
N TYR A 82 2.25 -18.48 6.94
CA TYR A 82 3.10 -17.98 8.02
C TYR A 82 2.43 -16.97 8.94
N THR A 83 1.10 -16.77 8.83
CA THR A 83 0.39 -15.73 9.61
C THR A 83 0.68 -15.85 11.11
N ALA A 84 0.50 -17.05 11.69
CA ALA A 84 0.72 -17.24 13.14
C ALA A 84 2.19 -17.03 13.58
N ASP A 85 3.16 -17.35 12.72
CA ASP A 85 4.58 -17.10 13.01
C ASP A 85 4.89 -15.60 12.98
N ILE A 86 4.37 -14.90 11.96
CA ILE A 86 4.47 -13.43 11.81
C ILE A 86 3.89 -12.74 13.05
N GLU A 87 2.65 -13.07 13.40
CA GLU A 87 1.95 -12.47 14.56
C GLU A 87 2.77 -12.66 15.85
N LYS A 88 3.33 -13.86 16.05
CA LYS A 88 4.16 -14.14 17.22
C LYS A 88 5.48 -13.36 17.24
N GLU A 89 6.11 -13.15 16.09
CA GLU A 89 7.31 -12.31 15.99
C GLU A 89 6.98 -10.85 16.33
N VAL A 90 5.86 -10.33 15.81
CA VAL A 90 5.39 -8.97 16.12
C VAL A 90 5.01 -8.84 17.60
N GLU A 91 4.29 -9.79 18.18
CA GLU A 91 3.99 -9.84 19.63
C GLU A 91 5.25 -9.80 20.49
N ALA A 92 6.29 -10.51 20.08
CA ALA A 92 7.57 -10.51 20.77
C ALA A 92 8.29 -9.16 20.67
N ALA A 93 8.23 -8.50 19.50
CA ALA A 93 8.73 -7.14 19.33
C ALA A 93 8.01 -6.16 20.25
N ILE A 94 6.68 -6.16 20.25
CA ILE A 94 5.83 -5.31 21.11
C ILE A 94 6.15 -5.56 22.59
N SER A 95 6.20 -6.83 23.01
CA SER A 95 6.39 -7.20 24.42
C SER A 95 7.79 -6.87 24.95
N SER A 96 8.79 -6.84 24.07
CA SER A 96 10.18 -6.53 24.42
C SER A 96 10.55 -5.06 24.20
N ALA A 97 9.63 -4.25 23.66
CA ALA A 97 9.86 -2.84 23.39
C ALA A 97 9.91 -2.00 24.68
N SER A 98 10.83 -1.05 24.69
CA SER A 98 11.03 -0.10 25.79
C SER A 98 10.23 1.20 25.64
N SER A 99 9.75 1.49 24.43
CA SER A 99 8.93 2.64 24.06
C SER A 99 8.17 2.34 22.76
N ILE A 100 7.18 3.17 22.41
CA ILE A 100 6.48 3.09 21.12
C ILE A 100 7.42 3.29 19.93
N GLN A 101 8.48 4.10 20.07
CA GLN A 101 9.49 4.24 19.02
C GLN A 101 10.27 2.93 18.80
N ASP A 102 10.79 2.34 19.88
CA ASP A 102 11.53 1.07 19.82
C ASP A 102 10.66 -0.08 19.31
N GLU A 103 9.38 -0.09 19.69
CA GLU A 103 8.38 -1.00 19.14
C GLU A 103 8.23 -0.85 17.63
N PHE A 104 7.94 0.37 17.17
CA PHE A 104 7.76 0.68 15.76
C PHE A 104 8.99 0.30 14.94
N ASP A 105 10.19 0.66 15.40
CA ASP A 105 11.44 0.34 14.73
C ASP A 105 11.65 -1.18 14.59
N LYS A 106 11.28 -1.96 15.62
CA LYS A 106 11.34 -3.43 15.57
C LYS A 106 10.32 -4.02 14.61
N VAL A 107 9.09 -3.52 14.59
CA VAL A 107 8.04 -3.98 13.66
C VAL A 107 8.45 -3.70 12.21
N VAL A 108 8.99 -2.52 11.92
CA VAL A 108 9.51 -2.17 10.59
C VAL A 108 10.63 -3.11 10.16
N LYS A 109 11.53 -3.49 11.07
CA LYS A 109 12.58 -4.49 10.78
C LYS A 109 11.99 -5.87 10.46
N ILE A 110 10.95 -6.29 11.17
CA ILE A 110 10.25 -7.55 10.86
C ILE A 110 9.60 -7.47 9.47
N ALA A 111 8.92 -6.37 9.15
CA ALA A 111 8.34 -6.17 7.83
C ALA A 111 9.38 -6.23 6.72
N ALA A 112 10.52 -5.54 6.89
CA ALA A 112 11.63 -5.56 5.94
C ALA A 112 12.20 -6.96 5.70
N LYS A 113 12.34 -7.79 6.76
CA LYS A 113 12.69 -9.21 6.63
C LYS A 113 11.70 -9.96 5.73
N TYR A 114 10.39 -9.71 5.86
CA TYR A 114 9.38 -10.37 5.04
C TYR A 114 9.30 -9.82 3.61
N ASP A 115 9.60 -8.53 3.41
CA ASP A 115 9.74 -7.93 2.08
C ASP A 115 10.93 -8.52 1.30
N GLU A 116 12.04 -8.82 1.97
CA GLU A 116 13.23 -9.44 1.36
C GLU A 116 12.87 -10.76 0.65
N TYR A 117 11.96 -11.57 1.21
CA TYR A 117 11.49 -12.79 0.57
C TYR A 117 10.78 -12.56 -0.77
N ALA A 118 10.05 -11.44 -0.91
CA ALA A 118 9.40 -11.09 -2.17
C ALA A 118 10.40 -10.53 -3.20
N GLN A 119 11.44 -9.84 -2.73
CA GLN A 119 12.50 -9.26 -3.57
C GLN A 119 13.43 -10.33 -4.15
N GLU A 120 13.80 -11.32 -3.33
CA GLU A 120 14.74 -12.38 -3.69
C GLU A 120 14.06 -13.61 -4.34
N ALA A 121 12.72 -13.65 -4.35
CA ALA A 121 11.97 -14.72 -5.00
C ALA A 121 12.19 -14.72 -6.52
N MET A 122 12.61 -15.85 -7.07
CA MET A 122 12.89 -15.99 -8.51
C MET A 122 11.64 -16.03 -9.39
N GLY A 123 10.53 -16.54 -8.85
CA GLY A 123 9.30 -16.76 -9.60
C GLY A 123 8.20 -15.77 -9.22
N GLN A 124 7.46 -15.26 -10.21
CA GLN A 124 6.35 -14.33 -9.98
C GLN A 124 5.29 -14.89 -9.01
N ALA A 125 5.04 -16.20 -9.04
CA ALA A 125 4.12 -16.84 -8.10
C ALA A 125 4.61 -16.71 -6.65
N ASP A 126 5.90 -16.96 -6.41
CA ASP A 126 6.52 -16.86 -5.09
C ASP A 126 6.60 -15.40 -4.62
N MET A 127 6.94 -14.46 -5.51
CA MET A 127 6.91 -13.01 -5.22
C MET A 127 5.50 -12.56 -4.81
N ASN A 128 4.48 -12.99 -5.56
CA ASN A 128 3.08 -12.68 -5.27
C ASN A 128 2.63 -13.24 -3.91
N MET A 129 3.11 -14.42 -3.52
CA MET A 129 2.80 -15.03 -2.22
C MET A 129 3.54 -14.31 -1.08
N ALA A 130 4.84 -14.10 -1.24
CA ALA A 130 5.70 -13.48 -0.24
C ALA A 130 5.32 -12.03 0.05
N SER A 131 4.93 -11.25 -0.97
CA SER A 131 4.55 -9.84 -0.81
C SER A 131 3.39 -9.63 0.16
N ALA A 132 2.55 -10.64 0.41
CA ALA A 132 1.49 -10.54 1.40
C ALA A 132 2.00 -10.59 2.85
N TRP A 133 3.21 -11.09 3.10
CA TRP A 133 3.72 -11.33 4.45
C TRP A 133 4.04 -10.05 5.22
N SER A 134 4.63 -9.04 4.59
CA SER A 134 4.85 -7.73 5.24
C SER A 134 3.52 -7.00 5.50
N VAL A 135 2.52 -7.18 4.64
CA VAL A 135 1.15 -6.69 4.89
C VAL A 135 0.58 -7.30 6.18
N LYS A 136 0.86 -8.59 6.46
CA LYS A 136 0.44 -9.22 7.73
C LYS A 136 1.14 -8.64 8.94
N VAL A 137 2.41 -8.26 8.81
CA VAL A 137 3.16 -7.59 9.89
C VAL A 137 2.47 -6.28 10.27
N TYR A 138 2.21 -5.41 9.29
CA TYR A 138 1.58 -4.12 9.53
C TYR A 138 0.11 -4.25 9.95
N ASP A 139 -0.68 -5.15 9.35
CA ASP A 139 -2.09 -5.34 9.75
C ASP A 139 -2.20 -5.81 11.21
N TYR A 140 -1.29 -6.68 11.66
CA TYR A 140 -1.25 -7.07 13.06
C TYR A 140 -0.91 -5.89 13.98
N GLU A 141 0.13 -5.11 13.64
CA GLU A 141 0.53 -3.95 14.45
C GLU A 141 -0.56 -2.87 14.48
N LEU A 142 -1.23 -2.58 13.36
CA LEU A 142 -2.38 -1.68 13.28
C LEU A 142 -3.45 -2.05 14.29
N ASN A 143 -3.84 -3.33 14.31
CA ASN A 143 -4.85 -3.85 15.22
C ASN A 143 -4.38 -3.81 16.69
N SER A 144 -3.10 -4.10 16.94
CA SER A 144 -2.46 -3.99 18.26
C SER A 144 -2.45 -2.56 18.79
N LEU A 145 -2.02 -1.59 17.98
CA LEU A 145 -2.03 -0.15 18.28
C LEU A 145 -3.45 0.30 18.61
N TRP A 146 -4.40 -0.02 17.74
CA TRP A 146 -5.80 0.32 17.94
C TRP A 146 -6.36 -0.27 19.24
N GLY A 147 -6.07 -1.54 19.53
CA GLY A 147 -6.49 -2.21 20.76
C GLY A 147 -5.92 -1.56 22.04
N ARG A 148 -4.74 -0.93 21.97
CA ARG A 148 -4.12 -0.19 23.09
C ARG A 148 -4.67 1.23 23.20
N ILE A 149 -4.90 1.91 22.07
CA ILE A 149 -5.58 3.22 22.00
C ILE A 149 -6.99 3.10 22.58
N ASP A 150 -7.76 2.09 22.18
CA ASP A 150 -9.13 1.83 22.64
C ASP A 150 -9.25 1.77 24.17
N LYS A 151 -8.22 1.23 24.83
CA LYS A 151 -8.12 1.06 26.29
C LYS A 151 -7.58 2.28 27.03
N SER A 152 -6.80 3.14 26.36
CA SER A 152 -5.99 4.17 27.02
C SER A 152 -6.42 5.61 26.68
N ALA A 153 -7.01 5.82 25.50
CA ALA A 153 -7.45 7.13 25.05
C ALA A 153 -8.69 7.61 25.82
N ASP A 154 -8.83 8.94 25.96
CA ASP A 154 -10.09 9.54 26.36
C ASP A 154 -11.17 9.36 25.27
N ALA A 155 -12.44 9.59 25.65
CA ALA A 155 -13.57 9.34 24.77
C ALA A 155 -13.54 10.17 23.47
N ALA A 156 -13.09 11.43 23.52
CA ALA A 156 -13.08 12.30 22.35
C ALA A 156 -11.97 11.89 21.38
N THR A 157 -10.77 11.61 21.89
CA THR A 157 -9.65 11.09 21.09
C THR A 157 -10.03 9.76 20.43
N LYS A 158 -10.64 8.84 21.19
CA LYS A 158 -11.10 7.55 20.67
C LYS A 158 -12.13 7.69 19.56
N GLU A 159 -13.13 8.55 19.73
CA GLU A 159 -14.17 8.79 18.72
C GLU A 159 -13.57 9.36 17.42
N SER A 160 -12.68 10.34 17.54
CA SER A 160 -11.97 10.96 16.40
C SER A 160 -11.17 9.92 15.61
N LEU A 161 -10.31 9.15 16.29
CA LEU A 161 -9.46 8.15 15.64
C LEU A 161 -10.28 7.00 15.04
N LEU A 162 -11.38 6.60 15.68
CA LEU A 162 -12.29 5.57 15.14
C LEU A 162 -12.98 6.06 13.86
N SER A 163 -13.38 7.33 13.82
CA SER A 163 -13.94 7.94 12.61
C SER A 163 -12.91 7.95 11.49
N ALA A 164 -11.68 8.37 11.77
CA ALA A 164 -10.58 8.36 10.80
C ALA A 164 -10.27 6.94 10.30
N GLN A 165 -10.29 5.93 11.19
CA GLN A 165 -10.06 4.53 10.81
C GLN A 165 -11.17 4.00 9.89
N ARG A 166 -12.42 4.36 10.16
CA ARG A 166 -13.56 3.96 9.32
C ARG A 166 -13.48 4.57 7.93
N ASN A 167 -13.11 5.85 7.84
CA ASN A 167 -12.90 6.52 6.56
C ASN A 167 -11.73 5.89 5.79
N TRP A 168 -10.63 5.58 6.47
CA TRP A 168 -9.49 4.89 5.84
C TRP A 168 -9.90 3.52 5.29
N ASN A 169 -10.61 2.73 6.09
CA ASN A 169 -11.13 1.42 5.67
C ASN A 169 -12.11 1.51 4.48
N SER A 170 -12.93 2.56 4.40
CA SER A 170 -13.89 2.70 3.29
C SER A 170 -13.24 3.11 1.98
N MET A 171 -12.08 3.77 2.02
CA MET A 171 -11.43 4.36 0.84
C MET A 171 -10.18 3.62 0.38
N LYS A 172 -9.53 2.81 1.22
CA LYS A 172 -8.24 2.17 0.88
C LYS A 172 -8.25 1.36 -0.41
N GLU A 173 -9.34 0.67 -0.73
CA GLU A 173 -9.43 -0.13 -1.98
C GLU A 173 -9.52 0.79 -3.21
N ASP A 174 -10.27 1.89 -3.12
CA ASP A 174 -10.38 2.88 -4.21
C ASP A 174 -9.06 3.63 -4.41
N VAL A 175 -8.32 3.87 -3.31
CA VAL A 175 -6.96 4.42 -3.35
C VAL A 175 -6.00 3.47 -4.05
N ILE A 176 -6.02 2.18 -3.72
CA ILE A 176 -5.20 1.17 -4.40
C ILE A 176 -5.51 1.16 -5.90
N ILE A 177 -6.79 1.15 -6.28
CA ILE A 177 -7.20 1.20 -7.70
C ILE A 177 -6.69 2.48 -8.39
N SER A 178 -6.69 3.61 -7.70
CA SER A 178 -6.17 4.89 -8.23
C SER A 178 -4.65 4.83 -8.48
N GLU A 179 -3.93 4.03 -7.69
CA GLU A 179 -2.48 3.91 -7.76
C GLU A 179 -2.03 2.87 -8.80
N ILE A 180 -2.58 1.65 -8.75
CA ILE A 180 -2.10 0.51 -9.54
C ILE A 180 -3.03 0.11 -10.70
N GLY A 181 -4.19 0.78 -10.81
CA GLY A 181 -5.22 0.45 -11.78
C GLY A 181 -6.10 -0.74 -11.37
N PRO A 182 -7.12 -1.06 -12.18
CA PRO A 182 -8.01 -2.17 -11.93
C PRO A 182 -7.32 -3.51 -12.24
N ARG A 183 -7.71 -4.57 -11.51
CA ARG A 183 -7.11 -5.90 -11.64
C ARG A 183 -7.16 -6.47 -13.06
N GLU A 184 -8.22 -6.14 -13.79
CA GLU A 184 -8.48 -6.60 -15.15
C GLU A 184 -7.41 -6.14 -16.15
N GLU A 185 -6.64 -5.10 -15.80
CA GLU A 185 -5.63 -4.49 -16.67
C GLU A 185 -4.19 -4.92 -16.33
N SER A 186 -3.93 -5.44 -15.12
CA SER A 186 -2.56 -5.71 -14.65
C SER A 186 -2.12 -7.18 -14.75
N GLY A 187 -3.04 -8.13 -14.98
CA GLY A 187 -2.66 -9.54 -15.16
C GLY A 187 -2.02 -10.19 -13.92
N THR A 188 -0.95 -10.99 -14.11
CA THR A 188 -0.36 -11.82 -13.05
C THR A 188 0.46 -11.04 -12.02
N ILE A 189 0.84 -9.78 -12.29
CA ILE A 189 1.61 -8.94 -11.34
C ILE A 189 0.70 -8.22 -10.34
N TYR A 190 -0.61 -8.21 -10.59
CA TYR A 190 -1.57 -7.50 -9.73
C TYR A 190 -1.44 -7.83 -8.24
N PRO A 191 -1.29 -9.10 -7.80
CA PRO A 191 -1.16 -9.40 -6.37
C PRO A 191 0.04 -8.71 -5.72
N LEU A 192 1.20 -8.72 -6.39
CA LEU A 192 2.40 -8.02 -5.92
C LEU A 192 2.15 -6.51 -5.80
N LEU A 193 1.59 -5.88 -6.85
CA LEU A 193 1.29 -4.44 -6.84
C LEU A 193 0.29 -4.08 -5.73
N TYR A 194 -0.77 -4.89 -5.58
CA TYR A 194 -1.79 -4.72 -4.56
C TYR A 194 -1.19 -4.83 -3.16
N ASN A 195 -0.40 -5.87 -2.91
CA ASN A 195 0.21 -6.10 -1.60
C ASN A 195 1.22 -5.01 -1.24
N ASN A 196 2.04 -4.56 -2.20
CA ASN A 196 3.00 -3.47 -1.97
C ASN A 196 2.28 -2.15 -1.64
N CYS A 197 1.22 -1.82 -2.38
CA CYS A 197 0.40 -0.64 -2.11
C CYS A 197 -0.27 -0.77 -0.73
N MET A 198 -1.00 -1.87 -0.47
CA MET A 198 -1.65 -2.13 0.82
C MET A 198 -0.67 -2.10 2.01
N GLY A 199 0.52 -2.66 1.85
CA GLY A 199 1.59 -2.61 2.85
C GLY A 199 2.01 -1.18 3.15
N SER A 200 2.23 -0.36 2.11
CA SER A 200 2.55 1.06 2.25
C SER A 200 1.42 1.84 2.94
N LEU A 201 0.17 1.60 2.56
CA LEU A 201 -0.99 2.26 3.17
C LEU A 201 -1.13 1.90 4.66
N THR A 202 -0.86 0.63 4.99
CA THR A 202 -0.96 0.13 6.37
C THR A 202 0.20 0.64 7.22
N TYR A 203 1.43 0.67 6.69
CA TYR A 203 2.58 1.30 7.34
C TYR A 203 2.32 2.77 7.69
N ASN A 204 1.79 3.54 6.74
CA ASN A 204 1.47 4.95 6.98
C ASN A 204 0.42 5.10 8.09
N ARG A 205 -0.53 4.17 8.14
CA ARG A 205 -1.54 4.14 9.19
C ARG A 205 -0.94 3.79 10.55
N ASP A 206 0.00 2.85 10.60
CA ASP A 206 0.74 2.48 11.81
C ASP A 206 1.55 3.65 12.35
N VAL A 207 2.24 4.40 11.49
CA VAL A 207 2.97 5.63 11.90
C VAL A 207 2.05 6.60 12.63
N ILE A 208 0.87 6.86 12.06
CA ILE A 208 -0.12 7.77 12.66
C ILE A 208 -0.61 7.22 14.01
N LEU A 209 -1.00 5.95 14.07
CA LEU A 209 -1.52 5.34 15.30
C LEU A 209 -0.44 5.22 16.39
N ALA A 210 0.80 4.90 16.03
CA ALA A 210 1.94 4.87 16.94
C ALA A 210 2.21 6.26 17.53
N SER A 211 2.23 7.30 16.69
CA SER A 211 2.36 8.69 17.13
C SER A 211 1.26 9.09 18.12
N GLU A 212 0.01 8.73 17.83
CA GLU A 212 -1.12 9.01 18.73
C GLU A 212 -1.04 8.22 20.04
N LEU A 213 -0.68 6.94 19.99
CA LEU A 213 -0.50 6.13 21.20
C LEU A 213 0.66 6.65 22.06
N ALA A 214 1.77 7.07 21.45
CA ALA A 214 2.88 7.68 22.15
C ALA A 214 2.44 8.97 22.86
N LYS A 215 1.68 9.86 22.19
CA LYS A 215 1.10 11.06 22.81
C LYS A 215 0.21 10.71 24.01
N ILE A 216 -0.67 9.71 23.87
CA ILE A 216 -1.56 9.24 24.95
C ILE A 216 -0.75 8.75 26.15
N LYS A 217 0.37 8.05 25.91
CA LYS A 217 1.25 7.53 26.96
C LYS A 217 2.23 8.57 27.52
N GLY A 218 2.36 9.73 26.87
CA GLY A 218 3.37 10.74 27.21
C GLY A 218 4.79 10.36 26.80
N GLU A 219 4.93 9.50 25.78
CA GLU A 219 6.21 9.10 25.19
C GLU A 219 6.56 9.99 24.00
N SER A 220 7.86 10.11 23.70
CA SER A 220 8.32 10.75 22.47
C SER A 220 8.22 9.77 21.31
N PHE A 221 7.74 10.25 20.16
CA PHE A 221 7.75 9.52 18.90
C PHE A 221 8.19 10.46 17.79
N THR A 222 9.14 10.03 16.98
CA THR A 222 9.63 10.79 15.82
C THR A 222 8.96 10.22 14.59
N MET A 223 8.12 11.02 13.94
CA MET A 223 7.54 10.64 12.65
C MET A 223 8.68 10.42 11.64
N PRO A 224 8.71 9.29 10.91
CA PRO A 224 9.67 9.09 9.84
C PRO A 224 9.47 10.12 8.72
N GLU A 225 10.48 10.28 7.87
CA GLU A 225 10.33 11.09 6.67
C GLU A 225 9.21 10.53 5.80
N ARG A 226 8.38 11.43 5.24
CA ARG A 226 7.30 11.01 4.36
C ARG A 226 7.90 10.52 3.04
N ALA A 227 7.62 9.27 2.68
CA ALA A 227 8.03 8.73 1.39
C ALA A 227 7.50 9.61 0.24
N LEU A 228 8.24 9.62 -0.88
CA LEU A 228 7.87 10.44 -2.03
C LEU A 228 6.63 9.87 -2.74
N TYR A 229 6.67 8.58 -3.09
CA TYR A 229 5.60 7.92 -3.81
C TYR A 229 4.50 7.52 -2.86
N ASN A 230 3.33 8.13 -3.02
CA ASN A 230 2.20 8.00 -2.11
C ASN A 230 0.93 8.58 -2.73
N THR A 231 -0.20 8.25 -2.12
CA THR A 231 -1.51 8.77 -2.49
C THR A 231 -2.08 9.70 -1.42
N TYR A 232 -2.67 10.81 -1.86
CA TYR A 232 -3.37 11.80 -1.04
C TYR A 232 -4.76 12.00 -1.60
N VAL A 233 -5.76 12.15 -0.74
CA VAL A 233 -7.15 12.31 -1.17
C VAL A 233 -7.79 13.56 -0.54
N ASP A 234 -8.66 14.20 -1.30
CA ASP A 234 -9.63 15.20 -0.81
C ASP A 234 -10.95 14.49 -0.54
N THR A 235 -11.39 14.53 0.71
CA THR A 235 -12.68 13.95 1.12
C THR A 235 -13.82 14.96 1.16
N GLN A 236 -13.49 16.27 1.11
CA GLN A 236 -14.41 17.37 1.41
C GLN A 236 -15.15 17.21 2.75
N GLY A 237 -14.53 16.52 3.72
CA GLY A 237 -15.13 16.21 5.03
C GLY A 237 -16.19 15.10 4.99
N THR A 238 -16.19 14.27 3.94
CA THR A 238 -17.11 13.13 3.77
C THR A 238 -16.37 11.78 3.91
N SER A 239 -17.06 10.68 3.62
CA SER A 239 -16.46 9.33 3.54
C SER A 239 -16.11 8.91 2.11
N ASP A 240 -16.27 9.82 1.15
CA ASP A 240 -16.08 9.56 -0.28
C ASP A 240 -14.84 10.30 -0.78
N ILE A 241 -14.16 9.71 -1.77
CA ILE A 241 -13.04 10.35 -2.46
C ILE A 241 -13.61 11.32 -3.50
N TYR A 242 -13.26 12.61 -3.38
CA TYR A 242 -13.61 13.63 -4.36
C TYR A 242 -12.49 13.86 -5.36
N SER A 243 -11.28 14.04 -4.85
CA SER A 243 -10.08 14.26 -5.66
C SER A 243 -8.94 13.39 -5.16
N THR A 244 -8.05 12.97 -6.05
CA THR A 244 -6.84 12.20 -5.71
C THR A 244 -5.60 12.88 -6.26
N MET A 245 -4.50 12.75 -5.52
CA MET A 245 -3.15 13.03 -5.98
C MET A 245 -2.30 11.79 -5.73
N VAL A 246 -1.84 11.17 -6.80
CA VAL A 246 -0.95 10.00 -6.76
C VAL A 246 0.42 10.45 -7.25
N ILE A 247 1.41 10.43 -6.37
CA ILE A 247 2.82 10.62 -6.73
C ILE A 247 3.39 9.22 -6.92
N THR A 248 3.85 8.88 -8.12
CA THR A 248 4.26 7.52 -8.46
C THR A 248 5.30 7.51 -9.58
N GLN A 249 5.76 6.32 -9.96
CA GLN A 249 6.60 6.11 -11.14
C GLN A 249 5.77 5.49 -12.27
N SER A 250 6.05 5.91 -13.51
CA SER A 250 5.52 5.24 -14.70
C SER A 250 6.13 3.84 -14.84
N MET A 251 5.59 3.03 -15.75
CA MET A 251 6.19 1.73 -16.09
C MET A 251 7.60 1.86 -16.66
N GLU A 252 7.96 3.03 -17.20
CA GLU A 252 9.30 3.34 -17.72
C GLU A 252 10.24 3.88 -16.62
N GLY A 253 9.74 4.05 -15.38
CA GLY A 253 10.50 4.54 -14.23
C GLY A 253 10.46 6.06 -14.06
N ASP A 254 9.70 6.78 -14.87
CA ASP A 254 9.62 8.23 -14.81
C ASP A 254 8.78 8.71 -13.61
N ASP A 255 9.30 9.70 -12.89
CA ASP A 255 8.62 10.39 -11.79
C ASP A 255 7.41 11.18 -12.31
N ILE A 256 6.20 10.73 -11.97
CA ILE A 256 4.93 11.34 -12.39
C ILE A 256 4.00 11.66 -11.22
N VAL A 257 3.12 12.64 -11.43
CA VAL A 257 1.96 12.91 -10.57
C VAL A 257 0.70 12.78 -11.39
N LYS A 258 -0.27 12.02 -10.87
CA LYS A 258 -1.64 11.94 -11.38
C LYS A 258 -2.56 12.69 -10.43
N LEU A 259 -3.24 13.70 -10.94
CA LEU A 259 -4.24 14.50 -10.23
C LEU A 259 -5.60 14.21 -10.84
N ALA A 260 -6.54 13.66 -10.07
CA ALA A 260 -7.95 13.61 -10.46
C ALA A 260 -8.71 14.67 -9.65
N LEU A 261 -9.13 15.77 -10.29
CA LEU A 261 -9.73 16.92 -9.61
C LEU A 261 -11.24 16.96 -9.79
N TYR A 262 -11.98 16.94 -8.67
CA TYR A 262 -13.43 16.87 -8.69
C TYR A 262 -14.09 18.02 -9.46
N ARG A 263 -14.91 17.67 -10.47
CA ARG A 263 -15.65 18.61 -11.35
C ARG A 263 -14.77 19.52 -12.23
N GLU A 264 -13.47 19.26 -12.27
CA GLU A 264 -12.54 19.95 -13.13
C GLU A 264 -12.06 18.98 -14.20
N LYS A 265 -10.85 18.44 -14.03
CA LYS A 265 -10.24 17.50 -14.96
C LYS A 265 -9.20 16.63 -14.27
N ASP A 266 -8.85 15.55 -14.95
CA ASP A 266 -7.69 14.73 -14.62
C ASP A 266 -6.45 15.30 -15.34
N ILE A 267 -5.33 15.29 -14.64
CA ILE A 267 -4.05 15.83 -15.11
C ILE A 267 -2.96 14.84 -14.75
N GLU A 268 -2.11 14.54 -15.71
CA GLU A 268 -0.86 13.80 -15.50
C GLU A 268 0.31 14.68 -15.91
N GLY A 269 1.45 14.49 -15.25
CA GLY A 269 2.63 15.28 -15.51
C GLY A 269 3.84 14.83 -14.72
N SER A 270 4.98 15.42 -15.08
CA SER A 270 6.26 15.18 -14.40
C SER A 270 6.49 16.20 -13.28
N PHE A 271 7.46 15.92 -12.42
CA PHE A 271 7.87 16.85 -11.37
C PHE A 271 9.38 16.89 -11.14
N THR A 272 9.83 17.97 -10.51
CA THR A 272 11.20 18.07 -9.99
C THR A 272 11.19 18.27 -8.48
N LYS A 273 12.10 17.59 -7.78
CA LYS A 273 12.23 17.64 -6.31
C LYS A 273 12.91 18.95 -5.92
N LYS A 274 12.27 19.76 -5.06
CA LYS A 274 12.84 21.00 -4.50
C LYS A 274 13.46 20.79 -3.10
N GLY A 275 13.19 19.63 -2.49
CA GLY A 275 13.55 19.28 -1.12
C GLY A 275 12.47 19.69 -0.13
N ASN A 276 12.55 19.18 1.11
CA ASN A 276 11.62 19.52 2.22
C ASN A 276 10.12 19.30 1.90
N GLY A 277 9.78 18.22 1.19
CA GLY A 277 8.39 17.91 0.84
C GLY A 277 7.78 18.83 -0.23
N GLU A 278 8.61 19.50 -1.04
CA GLU A 278 8.16 20.33 -2.16
C GLU A 278 8.55 19.76 -3.51
N LEU A 279 7.58 19.71 -4.43
CA LEU A 279 7.75 19.34 -5.84
C LEU A 279 7.29 20.47 -6.75
N GLU A 280 8.01 20.68 -7.85
CA GLU A 280 7.59 21.57 -8.94
C GLU A 280 7.02 20.71 -10.07
N PHE A 281 5.71 20.83 -10.30
CA PHE A 281 4.93 20.01 -11.23
C PHE A 281 4.72 20.73 -12.57
N THR A 282 4.74 19.96 -13.67
CA THR A 282 4.32 20.41 -14.99
C THR A 282 3.54 19.30 -15.67
N ASP A 283 2.32 19.61 -16.12
CA ASP A 283 1.48 18.64 -16.84
C ASP A 283 2.07 18.27 -18.21
N ASP A 284 1.65 17.14 -18.77
CA ASP A 284 2.16 16.62 -20.04
C ASP A 284 1.95 17.58 -21.22
N THR A 285 0.96 18.46 -21.13
CA THR A 285 0.68 19.46 -22.17
C THR A 285 1.50 20.75 -21.99
N GLY A 286 2.14 20.94 -20.84
CA GLY A 286 2.83 22.17 -20.43
C GLY A 286 1.91 23.37 -20.17
N SER A 287 0.59 23.17 -20.18
CA SER A 287 -0.41 24.19 -19.95
C SER A 287 -0.58 24.52 -18.47
N ILE A 288 -0.39 23.52 -17.60
CA ILE A 288 -0.53 23.64 -16.15
C ILE A 288 0.81 23.40 -15.46
N LYS A 289 1.13 24.31 -14.54
CA LYS A 289 2.27 24.19 -13.63
C LYS A 289 1.84 24.52 -12.23
N GLY A 290 2.53 23.93 -11.26
CA GLY A 290 2.26 24.25 -9.87
C GLY A 290 3.33 23.74 -8.92
N ILE A 291 3.14 24.06 -7.65
CA ILE A 291 3.96 23.57 -6.55
C ILE A 291 3.11 22.62 -5.73
N ILE A 292 3.63 21.41 -5.51
CA ILE A 292 3.04 20.43 -4.60
C ILE A 292 3.83 20.50 -3.30
N LYS A 293 3.13 20.67 -2.18
CA LYS A 293 3.65 20.49 -0.83
C LYS A 293 3.00 19.26 -0.23
N TYR A 294 3.78 18.32 0.30
CA TYR A 294 3.26 17.07 0.87
C TYR A 294 3.91 16.73 2.21
N GLY A 295 3.20 15.95 3.02
CA GLY A 295 3.68 15.49 4.32
C GLY A 295 2.64 14.64 5.05
N TRP A 296 2.85 14.44 6.35
CA TRP A 296 1.91 13.69 7.21
C TRP A 296 0.58 14.41 7.46
N ASP A 297 0.52 15.72 7.21
CA ASP A 297 -0.68 16.55 7.35
C ASP A 297 -1.50 16.66 6.04
N GLY A 298 -1.18 15.85 5.03
CA GLY A 298 -1.81 15.89 3.72
C GLY A 298 -0.92 16.52 2.65
N ALA A 299 -1.55 16.96 1.57
CA ALA A 299 -0.87 17.64 0.48
C ALA A 299 -1.66 18.81 -0.09
N ILE A 300 -0.94 19.76 -0.70
CA ILE A 300 -1.53 20.93 -1.36
C ILE A 300 -0.87 21.09 -2.72
N PHE A 301 -1.69 21.17 -3.76
CA PHE A 301 -1.28 21.58 -5.09
C PHE A 301 -1.67 23.05 -5.32
N GLU A 302 -0.67 23.93 -5.45
CA GLU A 302 -0.85 25.35 -5.74
C GLU A 302 -0.50 25.64 -7.21
N VAL A 303 -1.48 26.08 -7.98
CA VAL A 303 -1.35 26.31 -9.42
C VAL A 303 -0.59 27.61 -9.67
N THR A 304 0.59 27.53 -10.28
CA THR A 304 1.42 28.68 -10.64
C THR A 304 1.20 29.14 -12.09
N GLN A 305 0.70 28.24 -12.93
CA GLN A 305 0.24 28.51 -14.29
C GLN A 305 -0.98 27.62 -14.55
N GLY A 306 -2.14 28.24 -14.82
CA GLY A 306 -3.39 27.54 -15.13
C GLY A 306 -3.81 27.65 -16.60
N ASP A 307 -4.92 27.00 -16.93
CA ASP A 307 -5.57 27.02 -18.24
C ASP A 307 -7.01 27.56 -18.14
N ASP A 308 -7.87 27.25 -19.12
CA ASP A 308 -9.27 27.70 -19.15
C ASP A 308 -10.17 26.98 -18.11
N ILE A 309 -9.73 25.85 -17.55
CA ILE A 309 -10.48 25.04 -16.58
C ILE A 309 -9.96 25.29 -15.16
N ILE A 310 -8.64 25.32 -14.98
CA ILE A 310 -7.98 25.46 -13.68
C ILE A 310 -7.25 26.79 -13.63
N ALA A 311 -7.58 27.62 -12.64
CA ALA A 311 -7.09 29.01 -12.60
C ALA A 311 -5.70 29.12 -11.96
N THR A 312 -4.88 30.03 -12.47
CA THR A 312 -3.64 30.42 -11.78
C THR A 312 -3.94 30.96 -10.38
N GLY A 313 -3.23 30.47 -9.36
CA GLY A 313 -3.40 30.82 -7.95
C GLY A 313 -4.40 29.93 -7.21
N GLU A 314 -5.06 29.00 -7.90
CA GLU A 314 -5.93 28.00 -7.28
C GLU A 314 -5.14 27.03 -6.40
N LYS A 315 -5.78 26.53 -5.34
CA LYS A 315 -5.19 25.60 -4.38
C LYS A 315 -6.12 24.42 -4.17
N HIS A 316 -5.62 23.23 -4.48
CA HIS A 316 -6.30 21.97 -4.20
C HIS A 316 -5.68 21.34 -2.95
N VAL A 317 -6.51 21.03 -1.96
CA VAL A 317 -6.08 20.46 -0.67
C VAL A 317 -6.51 19.01 -0.62
N PHE A 318 -5.58 18.12 -0.32
CA PHE A 318 -5.79 16.69 -0.11
C PHE A 318 -5.56 16.43 1.37
N ASP A 319 -6.66 16.34 2.12
CA ASP A 319 -6.70 16.37 3.59
C ASP A 319 -6.36 15.02 4.24
N MET A 320 -6.41 13.94 3.47
CA MET A 320 -6.15 12.61 3.98
C MET A 320 -4.98 11.93 3.27
N VAL A 321 -4.07 11.42 4.09
CA VAL A 321 -2.88 10.68 3.68
C VAL A 321 -3.18 9.19 3.70
N PHE A 322 -2.81 8.52 2.62
CA PHE A 322 -2.80 7.07 2.52
C PHE A 322 -1.36 6.55 2.53
#